data_AF-A0A9P7XHU8-F1
#
_entry.id   AF-A0A9P7XHU8-F1
#
_cell.length_a   1.000
_cell.length_b   1.000
_cell.length_c   1.000
_cell.angle_alpha   90.00
_cell.angle_beta   90.00
_cell.angle_gamma   90.00
#
_symmetry.space_group_name_H-M   'P 1'
#
loop_
_entity.id
_entity.type
_entity.pdbx_description
1 polymer ?
#
loop_
_entity_poly.entity_id
_entity_poly.type
_entity_poly.pdbx_seq_one_letter_code
_entity_poly.pdbx_strand_id
1 'polypeptide(L)' 'MYIPLAKQAINKCRCEYVFCDTHKSIDKHDCEFDFAKMGKDMLTKANPKLNDKPRGGRSFTRMD' A
#
# COMPACT_ATOMS: atom_id res chain seq x y z
N MET A 1 14.06 5.13 -27.58
CA MET A 1 14.84 4.99 -26.32
C MET A 1 15.00 3.50 -26.03
N TYR A 2 16.21 2.94 -26.14
CA TYR A 2 16.45 1.52 -25.84
C TYR A 2 16.80 1.37 -24.35
N ILE A 3 16.06 0.53 -23.62
CA ILE A 3 16.35 0.21 -22.23
C ILE A 3 17.22 -1.06 -22.24
N PRO A 4 18.48 -1.00 -21.76
CA PRO A 4 19.36 -2.16 -21.75
C PRO A 4 18.77 -3.28 -20.89
N LEU A 5 18.95 -4.53 -21.30
CA LEU A 5 18.39 -5.73 -20.63
C LEU A 5 18.63 -5.73 -19.12
N ALA A 6 19.82 -5.31 -18.66
CA ALA A 6 20.14 -5.19 -17.25
C ALA A 6 19.24 -4.21 -16.47
N LYS A 7 18.79 -3.12 -17.11
CA LYS A 7 17.91 -2.12 -16.48
C LYS A 7 16.43 -2.53 -16.53
N GLN A 8 16.05 -3.47 -17.39
CA GLN A 8 14.64 -3.91 -17.50
C GLN A 8 14.15 -4.57 -16.22
N ALA A 9 15.01 -5.34 -15.54
CA ALA A 9 14.67 -5.97 -14.26
C ALA A 9 14.45 -4.95 -13.13
N ILE A 10 15.28 -3.91 -13.09
CA ILE A 10 15.27 -2.87 -12.02
C ILE A 10 14.14 -1.86 -12.24
N ASN A 11 13.80 -1.60 -13.50
CA ASN A 11 12.81 -0.60 -13.88
C ASN A 11 11.46 -1.18 -14.30
N LYS A 12 11.20 -2.43 -13.92
CA LYS A 12 9.88 -3.02 -14.00
C LYS A 12 8.98 -2.38 -12.95
N CYS A 13 7.88 -1.76 -13.38
CA CYS A 13 6.84 -1.25 -12.50
C CYS A 13 5.88 -2.37 -12.10
N ARG A 14 5.03 -2.12 -11.09
CA ARG A 14 3.99 -3.07 -10.65
C ARG A 14 2.82 -3.19 -11.64
N CYS A 15 2.65 -2.21 -12.53
CA CYS A 15 1.73 -2.28 -13.67
C CYS A 15 2.29 -3.11 -14.86
N GLU A 16 3.31 -3.94 -14.65
CA GLU A 16 3.92 -4.83 -15.65
C GLU A 16 4.70 -4.16 -16.80
N TYR A 17 4.62 -2.84 -16.93
CA TYR A 17 5.43 -2.06 -17.86
C TYR A 17 6.86 -1.81 -17.35
N VAL A 18 7.78 -1.60 -18.30
CA VAL A 18 9.20 -1.30 -18.04
C VAL A 18 9.51 0.10 -18.54
N PHE A 19 10.08 0.92 -17.66
CA PHE A 19 10.40 2.32 -17.94
C PHE A 19 11.90 2.60 -17.82
N CYS A 20 12.33 3.81 -18.16
CA CYS A 20 13.66 4.31 -17.81
C CYS A 20 13.66 4.89 -16.39
N ASP A 21 14.85 5.12 -15.83
CA ASP A 21 15.04 5.67 -14.48
C ASP A 21 14.27 6.98 -14.27
N THR A 22 14.12 7.77 -15.34
CA THR A 22 13.43 9.05 -15.30
C THR A 22 11.92 8.96 -15.40
N HIS A 23 11.32 7.87 -15.90
CA HIS A 23 9.86 7.74 -16.12
C HIS A 23 9.22 6.66 -15.25
N LYS A 24 10.01 5.89 -14.49
CA LYS A 24 9.51 4.86 -13.56
C LYS A 24 8.65 5.42 -12.42
N SER A 25 8.90 6.66 -11.99
CA SER A 25 8.12 7.29 -10.93
C SER A 25 6.65 7.41 -11.33
N ILE A 26 5.75 7.14 -10.40
CA ILE A 26 4.29 7.09 -10.60
C ILE A 26 3.75 8.43 -11.10
N ASP A 27 4.36 9.55 -10.72
CA ASP A 27 3.95 10.88 -11.20
C ASP A 27 4.26 11.13 -12.68
N LYS A 28 5.07 10.26 -13.30
CA LYS A 28 5.57 10.44 -14.67
C LYS A 28 5.02 9.42 -15.66
N HIS A 29 4.24 8.46 -15.18
CA HIS A 29 3.50 7.54 -16.03
C HIS A 29 2.14 7.27 -15.41
N ASP A 30 1.11 7.13 -16.22
CA ASP A 30 -0.24 6.82 -15.74
C ASP A 30 -0.31 5.36 -15.27
N CYS A 31 0.17 5.12 -14.04
CA CYS A 31 0.20 3.80 -13.45
C CYS A 31 -1.22 3.32 -13.14
N GLU A 32 -1.67 2.28 -13.84
CA GLU A 32 -2.98 1.64 -13.60
C GLU A 32 -3.01 0.77 -12.32
N PHE A 33 -1.86 0.57 -11.67
CA PHE A 33 -1.79 -0.26 -10.48
C PHE A 33 -2.39 0.45 -9.25
N ASP A 34 -3.40 -0.16 -8.63
CA ASP A 34 -4.06 0.38 -7.44
C ASP A 34 -3.22 0.17 -6.17
N PHE A 35 -2.31 1.11 -5.92
CA PHE A 35 -1.50 1.16 -4.69
C PHE A 35 -2.33 1.39 -3.43
N ALA A 36 -3.49 2.05 -3.55
CA ALA A 36 -4.34 2.34 -2.41
C ALA A 36 -4.99 1.06 -1.88
N LYS A 37 -5.50 0.21 -2.77
CA LYS A 37 -6.02 -1.11 -2.40
C LYS A 37 -4.94 -2.00 -1.80
N MET A 38 -3.76 -2.06 -2.42
CA MET A 38 -2.62 -2.81 -1.88
C MET A 38 -2.27 -2.34 -0.45
N GLY A 39 -2.21 -1.02 -0.22
CA GLY A 39 -1.95 -0.46 1.11
C GLY A 39 -3.05 -0.81 2.12
N LYS A 40 -4.33 -0.73 1.72
CA LYS A 40 -5.47 -1.13 2.57
C LYS A 40 -5.41 -2.61 2.96
N ASP A 41 -5.07 -3.49 2.03
CA ASP A 41 -4.97 -4.93 2.31
C ASP A 41 -3.83 -5.22 3.29
N MET A 42 -2.70 -4.52 3.16
CA MET A 42 -1.57 -4.63 4.10
C MET A 42 -1.94 -4.12 5.49
N LEU A 43 -2.60 -2.96 5.57
CA LEU A 43 -3.08 -2.39 6.84
C LEU A 43 -4.11 -3.29 7.50
N THR A 44 -5.04 -3.84 6.72
CA THR A 44 -6.08 -4.75 7.24
C THR A 44 -5.48 -6.01 7.85
N LYS A 45 -4.41 -6.55 7.24
CA LYS A 45 -3.67 -7.70 7.77
C LYS A 45 -2.85 -7.34 9.02
N ALA A 46 -2.31 -6.13 9.09
CA ALA A 46 -1.51 -5.66 10.21
C ALA A 46 -2.35 -5.18 11.40
N ASN A 47 -3.59 -4.74 11.17
CA ASN A 47 -4.46 -4.23 12.21
C ASN A 47 -4.83 -5.33 13.21
N PRO A 48 -4.61 -5.11 14.52
CA PRO A 48 -5.04 -6.06 15.54
C PRO A 48 -6.56 -6.17 15.52
N LYS A 49 -7.07 -7.40 15.53
CA LYS A 49 -8.52 -7.63 15.58
C LYS A 49 -9.02 -7.19 16.96
N LEU A 50 -9.97 -6.26 16.99
CA LEU A 50 -10.57 -5.69 18.21
C LEU A 50 -11.40 -6.69 19.05
N ASN A 51 -11.26 -8.00 18.83
CA ASN A 51 -12.17 -8.99 19.40
C ASN A 51 -11.93 -9.27 20.88
N ASP A 52 -10.86 -8.74 21.46
CA ASP A 52 -10.60 -8.81 22.90
C ASP A 52 -10.82 -7.44 23.54
N LYS A 53 -12.01 -6.86 23.32
CA LYS A 53 -12.49 -5.89 24.30
C LYS A 53 -12.84 -6.71 25.55
N PRO A 54 -12.16 -6.54 26.71
CA PRO A 54 -12.74 -7.04 27.94
C PRO A 54 -14.15 -6.44 28.01
N ARG A 55 -15.15 -7.25 28.34
CA ARG A 55 -16.51 -6.76 28.64
C ARG A 55 -16.42 -5.89 29.89
N GLY A 56 -15.89 -4.68 29.73
CA GLY A 56 -15.78 -3.68 30.78
C GLY A 56 -17.19 -3.45 31.29
N GLY A 57 -17.38 -3.74 32.58
CA GLY A 57 -18.65 -3.56 33.27
C GLY A 57 -19.20 -2.16 33.01
N ARG A 58 -20.52 -2.08 32.85
CA ARG A 58 -21.26 -0.84 32.62
C ARG A 58 -21.21 0.06 33.85
N SER A 59 -20.09 0.73 34.10
CA SER A 59 -20.01 1.77 35.12
C SER A 59 -19.14 2.93 34.63
N PHE A 60 -19.56 3.55 33.53
CA PHE A 60 -19.23 4.95 33.27
C PHE A 60 -20.26 5.81 34.01
N THR A 61 -20.16 5.90 35.33
CA THR A 61 -20.85 6.97 36.04
C THR A 61 -19.95 8.19 35.98
N ARG A 62 -20.38 9.21 35.24
CA ARG A 62 -19.78 10.54 35.25
C ARG A 62 -19.88 11.05 36.70
N MET A 63 -18.74 11.16 37.39
CA MET A 63 -18.72 11.80 38.70
C MET A 63 -18.91 13.30 38.50
N ASP A 64 -19.80 13.86 39.31
CA ASP A 64 -20.16 15.28 39.37
C ASP A 64 -18.98 16.11 39.86
#